data_AF-A0A8J3S686-F1
#
_entry.id   AF-A0A8J3S686-F1
#
_cell.length_a   1.000
_cell.length_b   1.000
_cell.length_c   1.000
_cell.angle_alpha   90.00
_cell.angle_beta   90.00
_cell.angle_gamma   90.00
#
_symmetry.space_group_name_H-M   'P 1'
#
loop_
_entity.id
_entity.type
_entity.pdbx_description
1 polymer ?
#
loop_
_entity_poly.entity_id
_entity_poly.type
_entity_poly.pdbx_seq_one_letter_code
_entity_poly.pdbx_strand_id
1 'polypeptide(L)'
;MLGVVSLPVLAAVLTQAARPATLTPDTEAIAQVASVDGVPLAMLRLYVAAAPTCPGLSWSVLAAIGKIETDHGRSTLPGVKSGTNHAGAAGPMQFLISTWGGKAKLKAGSIGSGYATDGDGDGWADVYNPADAIFAAAKYLCAHGAPADLKKAIFAYNHSDAYVASVLATAENYRAKAAPKLPPASAGPLAPERPSGPDNITPRMRTVRDLIKTQFNPRYAIGCYRPDGGIPGGGEHPLGRACDFMLSTGGRLPAPGEQARGDAIAAWAQAHAARLGIRYIIWKQRIWQTRLPGQGWKPMTDRGGHTANHFDHVHISVD
;
A
#
# COMPACT_ATOMS: atom_id res chain seq x y z
N MET A 1 53.66 38.97 -46.69
CA MET A 1 53.20 37.81 -45.89
C MET A 1 51.91 38.20 -45.20
N LEU A 2 50.83 37.44 -45.41
CA LEU A 2 49.47 37.79 -44.99
C LEU A 2 49.34 37.90 -43.47
N GLY A 3 48.84 39.05 -43.00
CA GLY A 3 48.36 39.23 -41.62
C GLY A 3 46.86 38.91 -41.56
N VAL A 4 46.50 37.84 -40.83
CA VAL A 4 45.12 37.42 -40.62
C VAL A 4 44.56 38.20 -39.43
N VAL A 5 43.55 39.04 -39.67
CA VAL A 5 42.77 39.72 -38.62
C VAL A 5 41.63 38.79 -38.22
N SER A 6 41.68 38.20 -37.02
CA SER A 6 40.58 37.39 -36.48
C SER A 6 39.55 38.29 -35.80
N LEU A 7 38.31 38.26 -36.29
CA LEU A 7 37.14 38.79 -35.60
C LEU A 7 36.81 37.91 -34.38
N PRO A 8 36.52 38.48 -33.19
CA PRO A 8 36.03 37.68 -32.08
C PRO A 8 34.58 37.26 -32.33
N VAL A 9 34.33 35.96 -32.32
CA VAL A 9 32.98 35.39 -32.31
C VAL A 9 32.39 35.64 -30.93
N LEU A 10 31.36 36.48 -30.87
CA LEU A 10 30.56 36.74 -29.68
C LEU A 10 29.73 35.47 -29.35
N ALA A 11 30.15 34.70 -28.37
CA ALA A 11 29.38 33.56 -27.88
C ALA A 11 28.14 34.07 -27.12
N ALA A 12 26.97 33.91 -27.71
CA ALA A 12 25.70 34.17 -27.05
C ALA A 12 25.54 33.19 -25.87
N VAL A 13 25.65 33.69 -24.64
CA VAL A 13 25.30 32.94 -23.43
C VAL A 13 23.78 32.83 -23.39
N LEU A 14 23.25 31.71 -23.88
CA LEU A 14 21.87 31.31 -23.64
C LEU A 14 21.69 31.07 -22.15
N THR A 15 21.01 31.98 -21.46
CA THR A 15 20.51 31.75 -20.11
C THR A 15 19.45 30.65 -20.17
N GLN A 16 19.85 29.43 -19.84
CA GLN A 16 18.92 28.33 -19.65
C GLN A 16 18.07 28.66 -18.41
N ALA A 17 16.84 29.10 -18.62
CA ALA A 17 15.86 29.19 -17.55
C ALA A 17 15.77 27.82 -16.85
N ALA A 18 15.99 27.80 -15.54
CA ALA A 18 15.88 26.60 -14.73
C ALA A 18 14.49 25.99 -14.93
N ARG A 19 14.44 24.74 -15.41
CA ARG A 19 13.18 23.98 -15.48
C ARG A 19 12.62 23.85 -14.06
N PRO A 20 11.29 23.97 -13.87
CA PRO A 20 10.69 23.64 -12.58
C PRO A 20 11.07 22.19 -12.25
N ALA A 21 11.59 21.96 -11.05
CA ALA A 21 11.99 20.64 -10.59
C ALA A 21 10.78 19.70 -10.67
N THR A 22 10.90 18.65 -11.49
CA THR A 22 10.00 17.50 -11.44
C THR A 22 10.06 16.92 -10.04
N LEU A 23 8.91 16.86 -9.37
CA LEU A 23 8.77 16.23 -8.06
C LEU A 23 9.30 14.80 -8.11
N THR A 24 10.02 14.37 -7.07
CA THR A 24 10.51 12.99 -6.97
C THR A 24 9.34 12.01 -6.87
N PRO A 25 9.51 10.73 -7.27
CA PRO A 25 8.46 9.70 -7.15
C PRO A 25 7.85 9.60 -5.74
N ASP A 26 8.66 9.91 -4.72
CA ASP A 26 8.22 9.93 -3.31
C ASP A 26 7.22 11.05 -3.03
N THR A 27 7.32 12.18 -3.73
CA THR A 27 6.40 13.32 -3.58
C THR A 27 5.08 13.09 -4.33
N GLU A 28 5.08 12.37 -5.46
CA GLU A 28 3.85 11.91 -6.13
C GLU A 28 3.12 10.83 -5.32
N ALA A 29 3.85 9.95 -4.64
CA ALA A 29 3.26 8.97 -3.72
C ALA A 29 2.60 9.63 -2.49
N ILE A 30 3.18 10.71 -1.98
CA ILE A 30 2.60 11.52 -0.88
C ILE A 30 1.39 12.33 -1.36
N ALA A 31 1.34 12.75 -2.62
CA ALA A 31 0.20 13.48 -3.19
C ALA A 31 -1.07 12.62 -3.36
N GLN A 32 -0.95 11.29 -3.39
CA GLN A 32 -2.11 10.39 -3.58
C GLN A 32 -2.97 10.16 -2.33
N VAL A 33 -2.50 10.49 -1.12
CA VAL A 33 -3.33 10.40 0.09
C VAL A 33 -3.88 11.79 0.44
N ALA A 34 -4.75 12.31 -0.44
CA ALA A 34 -5.30 13.67 -0.33
C ALA A 34 -6.03 13.92 0.99
N SER A 35 -6.74 12.92 1.50
CA SER A 35 -7.35 12.89 2.83
C SER A 35 -7.93 11.50 3.12
N VAL A 36 -8.06 11.16 4.40
CA VAL A 36 -8.82 9.99 4.87
C VAL A 36 -9.74 10.45 5.99
N ASP A 37 -11.05 10.33 5.80
CA ASP A 37 -12.04 10.84 6.76
C ASP A 37 -11.80 10.27 8.17
N GLY A 38 -11.54 11.16 9.13
CA GLY A 38 -11.26 10.84 10.52
C GLY A 38 -9.77 10.81 10.91
N VAL A 39 -8.86 10.86 9.92
CA VAL A 39 -7.41 10.94 10.14
C VAL A 39 -6.92 12.36 9.81
N PRO A 40 -6.29 13.10 10.75
CA PRO A 40 -5.69 14.39 10.45
C PRO A 40 -4.61 14.25 9.39
N LEU A 41 -4.59 15.16 8.41
CA LEU A 41 -3.64 15.09 7.30
C LEU A 41 -2.18 15.06 7.77
N ALA A 42 -1.83 15.81 8.81
CA ALA A 42 -0.48 15.79 9.40
C ALA A 42 -0.11 14.39 9.92
N MET A 43 -1.01 13.74 10.65
CA MET A 43 -0.81 12.39 11.17
C MET A 43 -0.78 11.35 10.04
N LEU A 44 -1.66 11.51 9.04
CA LEU A 44 -1.73 10.64 7.86
C LEU A 44 -0.40 10.59 7.11
N ARG A 45 0.23 11.76 6.89
CA ARG A 45 1.55 11.84 6.26
C ARG A 45 2.61 11.08 7.06
N LEU A 46 2.58 11.19 8.38
CA LEU A 46 3.52 10.47 9.25
C LEU A 46 3.27 8.95 9.24
N TYR A 47 2.01 8.49 9.26
CA TYR A 47 1.71 7.06 9.15
C TYR A 47 2.17 6.48 7.81
N VAL A 48 1.97 7.22 6.71
CA VAL A 48 2.41 6.82 5.37
C VAL A 48 3.93 6.81 5.27
N ALA A 49 4.62 7.79 5.85
CA ALA A 49 6.08 7.86 5.85
C ALA A 49 6.74 6.80 6.74
N ALA A 50 6.14 6.48 7.90
CA ALA A 50 6.70 5.52 8.84
C ALA A 50 6.49 4.06 8.40
N ALA A 51 5.36 3.73 7.75
CA ALA A 51 5.03 2.35 7.43
C ALA A 51 6.12 1.61 6.61
N PRO A 52 6.73 2.21 5.56
CA PRO A 52 7.80 1.56 4.80
C PRO A 52 9.06 1.20 5.60
N THR A 53 9.28 1.81 6.77
CA THR A 53 10.40 1.41 7.67
C THR A 53 10.24 -0.02 8.21
N CYS A 54 9.03 -0.57 8.15
CA CYS A 54 8.71 -1.98 8.34
C CYS A 54 8.19 -2.55 7.00
N PRO A 55 9.04 -3.21 6.18
CA PRO A 55 8.65 -3.65 4.84
C PRO A 55 7.35 -4.46 4.83
N GLY A 56 6.32 -3.92 4.15
CA GLY A 56 5.00 -4.54 4.00
C GLY A 56 4.00 -4.25 5.13
N LEU A 57 4.35 -3.46 6.14
CA LEU A 57 3.39 -2.89 7.09
C LEU A 57 2.49 -1.87 6.39
N SER A 58 1.19 -1.88 6.68
CA SER A 58 0.26 -0.89 6.14
C SER A 58 0.21 0.35 7.04
N TRP A 59 0.25 1.55 6.45
CA TRP A 59 0.01 2.83 7.14
C TRP A 59 -1.30 2.82 7.95
N SER A 60 -2.31 2.09 7.46
CA SER A 60 -3.62 2.00 8.11
C SER A 60 -3.57 1.33 9.47
N VAL A 61 -2.59 0.44 9.71
CA VAL A 61 -2.36 -0.19 11.02
C VAL A 61 -1.81 0.84 12.01
N LEU A 62 -0.82 1.63 11.60
CA LEU A 62 -0.28 2.71 12.44
C LEU A 62 -1.35 3.76 12.74
N ALA A 63 -2.15 4.13 11.72
CA ALA A 63 -3.27 5.03 11.90
C ALA A 63 -4.33 4.47 12.86
N ALA A 64 -4.64 3.17 12.77
CA ALA A 64 -5.58 2.51 13.67
C ALA A 64 -5.10 2.49 15.13
N ILE A 65 -3.82 2.18 15.36
CA ILE A 65 -3.21 2.29 16.69
C ILE A 65 -3.31 3.72 17.19
N GLY A 66 -2.86 4.72 16.43
CA GLY A 66 -2.95 6.12 16.83
C GLY A 66 -4.39 6.59 17.11
N LYS A 67 -5.38 6.07 16.36
CA LYS A 67 -6.81 6.32 16.61
C LYS A 67 -7.25 5.76 17.95
N ILE A 68 -6.91 4.51 18.24
CA ILE A 68 -7.36 3.79 19.44
C ILE A 68 -6.65 4.32 20.69
N GLU A 69 -5.35 4.61 20.59
CA GLU A 69 -4.59 5.11 21.72
C GLU A 69 -5.06 6.51 22.16
N THR A 70 -5.20 7.44 21.21
CA THR A 70 -5.35 8.86 21.57
C THR A 70 -6.18 9.68 20.59
N ASP A 71 -6.95 9.05 19.72
CA ASP A 71 -7.64 9.75 18.62
C ASP A 71 -6.68 10.57 17.75
N HIS A 72 -5.54 9.96 17.38
CA HIS A 72 -4.43 10.58 16.65
C HIS A 72 -3.85 11.80 17.38
N GLY A 73 -3.68 11.68 18.70
CA GLY A 73 -3.14 12.73 19.56
C GLY A 73 -4.14 13.85 19.88
N ARG A 74 -5.44 13.71 19.57
CA ARG A 74 -6.47 14.70 19.91
C ARG A 74 -7.04 14.53 21.32
N SER A 75 -6.93 13.34 21.89
CA SER A 75 -7.38 13.05 23.24
C SER A 75 -6.72 13.97 24.26
N THR A 76 -7.50 14.43 25.23
CA THR A 76 -7.06 15.25 26.36
C THR A 76 -6.78 14.42 27.62
N LEU A 77 -6.85 13.09 27.51
CA LEU A 77 -6.58 12.19 28.63
C LEU A 77 -5.10 12.28 29.09
N PRO A 78 -4.81 11.91 30.35
CA PRO A 78 -3.45 11.93 30.89
C PRO A 78 -2.45 11.18 30.02
N GLY A 79 -1.21 11.66 29.95
CA GLY A 79 -0.12 11.02 29.20
C GLY A 79 -0.06 11.36 27.72
N VAL A 80 -1.09 11.96 27.11
CA VAL A 80 -1.09 12.22 25.66
C VAL A 80 -0.17 13.38 25.26
N LYS A 81 -0.21 14.48 26.03
CA LYS A 81 0.56 15.71 25.74
C LYS A 81 1.73 15.94 26.70
N SER A 82 1.66 15.35 27.90
CA SER A 82 2.68 15.43 28.93
C SER A 82 2.41 14.38 30.00
N GLY A 83 3.44 14.10 30.80
CA GLY A 83 3.38 13.09 31.85
C GLY A 83 3.09 11.68 31.34
N THR A 84 2.64 10.81 32.23
CA THR A 84 2.18 9.47 31.84
C THR A 84 0.75 9.26 32.31
N ASN A 85 0.03 8.34 31.66
CA ASN A 85 -1.20 7.82 32.23
C ASN A 85 -0.90 6.89 33.42
N HIS A 86 -1.94 6.32 34.04
CA HIS A 86 -1.79 5.46 35.23
C HIS A 86 -0.93 4.20 35.00
N ALA A 87 -0.71 3.80 33.75
CA ALA A 87 0.12 2.65 33.38
C ALA A 87 1.57 3.04 33.04
N GLY A 88 1.90 4.33 33.03
CA GLY A 88 3.22 4.80 32.61
C GLY A 88 3.35 5.02 31.09
N ALA A 89 2.25 5.08 30.35
CA ALA A 89 2.25 5.33 28.91
C ALA A 89 2.17 6.83 28.58
N ALA A 90 2.89 7.23 27.52
CA ALA A 90 3.04 8.61 27.08
C ALA A 90 2.93 8.77 25.56
N GLY A 91 2.56 9.98 25.14
CA GLY A 91 2.55 10.40 23.74
C GLY A 91 1.32 9.95 22.94
N PRO A 92 1.23 10.34 21.66
CA PRO A 92 0.09 10.05 20.80
C PRO A 92 -0.04 8.55 20.45
N MET A 93 1.03 7.77 20.62
CA MET A 93 1.04 6.33 20.41
C MET A 93 1.09 5.53 21.73
N GLN A 94 0.96 6.22 22.88
CA GLN A 94 0.90 5.64 24.23
C GLN A 94 1.96 4.57 24.52
N PHE A 95 3.22 4.89 24.21
CA PHE A 95 4.34 4.03 24.61
C PHE A 95 4.53 4.07 26.11
N LEU A 96 4.66 2.90 26.74
CA LEU A 96 5.24 2.81 28.08
C LEU A 96 6.64 3.42 28.07
N ILE A 97 6.96 4.27 29.04
CA ILE A 97 8.29 4.90 29.12
C ILE A 97 9.39 3.82 29.24
N SER A 98 9.11 2.68 29.88
CA SER A 98 10.02 1.53 29.92
C SER A 98 10.29 0.94 28.52
N THR A 99 9.25 0.76 27.70
CA THR A 99 9.36 0.29 26.32
C THR A 99 10.05 1.31 25.40
N TRP A 100 9.81 2.61 25.63
CA TRP A 100 10.43 3.69 24.87
C TRP A 100 11.95 3.71 25.04
N GLY A 101 12.44 3.57 26.28
CA GLY A 101 13.87 3.61 26.61
C GLY A 101 14.18 4.22 27.98
N GLY A 102 13.21 4.29 28.88
CA GLY A 102 13.34 4.76 30.26
C GLY A 102 13.16 6.27 30.46
N LYS A 103 13.15 7.09 29.39
CA LYS A 103 12.92 8.55 29.47
C LYS A 103 12.06 9.02 28.31
N ALA A 104 11.14 9.95 28.54
CA ALA A 104 10.26 10.49 27.51
C ALA A 104 11.01 11.12 26.32
N LYS A 105 12.16 11.76 26.59
CA LYS A 105 13.01 12.37 25.56
C LYS A 105 14.44 11.85 25.67
N LEU A 106 14.97 11.35 24.56
CA LEU A 106 16.30 10.76 24.44
C LEU A 106 17.05 11.41 23.27
N LYS A 107 18.36 11.57 23.37
CA LYS A 107 19.17 11.98 22.22
C LYS A 107 19.27 10.81 21.25
N ALA A 108 19.13 11.04 19.93
CA ALA A 108 19.05 9.98 18.93
C ALA A 108 20.23 8.98 19.01
N GLY A 109 21.45 9.49 19.19
CA GLY A 109 22.66 8.67 19.36
C GLY A 109 22.80 7.96 20.71
N SER A 110 21.81 8.06 21.60
CA SER A 110 21.80 7.48 22.95
C SER A 110 20.58 6.59 23.20
N ILE A 111 19.85 6.23 22.14
CA ILE A 111 18.74 5.27 22.22
C ILE A 111 19.34 3.89 22.53
N GLY A 112 19.04 3.38 23.72
CA GLY A 112 19.46 2.05 24.17
C GLY A 112 18.61 0.93 23.56
N SER A 113 18.23 -0.06 24.36
CA SER A 113 17.42 -1.22 23.93
C SER A 113 15.94 -0.93 23.67
N GLY A 114 15.51 0.33 23.80
CA GLY A 114 14.12 0.74 23.62
C GLY A 114 13.71 0.99 22.17
N TYR A 115 12.44 1.33 22.00
CA TYR A 115 11.83 1.59 20.69
C TYR A 115 11.82 3.06 20.29
N ALA A 116 12.34 3.97 21.13
CA ALA A 116 12.56 5.36 20.77
C ALA A 116 13.20 5.47 19.39
N THR A 117 12.69 6.41 18.60
CA THR A 117 13.11 6.65 17.21
C THR A 117 13.04 8.15 16.97
N ASP A 118 14.11 8.72 16.41
CA ASP A 118 14.14 10.08 15.89
C ASP A 118 13.55 10.02 14.47
N GLY A 119 12.25 10.31 14.38
CA GLY A 119 11.44 10.09 13.19
C GLY A 119 11.43 11.28 12.24
N ASP A 120 11.71 12.49 12.73
CA ASP A 120 11.81 13.70 11.92
C ASP A 120 13.25 14.20 11.70
N GLY A 121 14.24 13.58 12.36
CA GLY A 121 15.66 13.85 12.16
C GLY A 121 16.16 15.06 12.93
N ASP A 122 15.47 15.49 13.99
CA ASP A 122 15.86 16.66 14.79
C ASP A 122 16.99 16.39 15.80
N GLY A 123 17.44 15.13 15.90
CA GLY A 123 18.49 14.68 16.81
C GLY A 123 17.97 14.19 18.15
N TRP A 124 16.66 14.19 18.38
CA TRP A 124 15.98 13.71 19.57
C TRP A 124 14.91 12.68 19.21
N ALA A 125 14.69 11.74 20.13
CA ALA A 125 13.52 10.89 20.15
C ALA A 125 12.67 11.31 21.34
N ASP A 126 11.61 12.06 21.07
CA ASP A 126 10.65 12.59 22.02
C ASP A 126 9.31 11.85 21.88
N VAL A 127 8.88 11.14 22.92
CA VAL A 127 7.65 10.35 22.91
C VAL A 127 6.40 11.20 22.61
N TYR A 128 6.44 12.51 22.84
CA TYR A 128 5.33 13.42 22.53
C TYR A 128 5.40 14.02 21.12
N ASN A 129 6.54 13.91 20.43
CA ASN A 129 6.65 14.25 19.02
C ASN A 129 5.91 13.18 18.20
N PRO A 130 4.87 13.55 17.41
CA PRO A 130 4.14 12.58 16.61
C PRO A 130 5.00 11.80 15.61
N ALA A 131 6.01 12.41 15.00
CA ALA A 131 6.89 11.72 14.06
C ALA A 131 7.65 10.59 14.78
N ASP A 132 8.34 10.93 15.87
CA ASP A 132 9.10 9.98 16.68
C ASP A 132 8.23 8.84 17.21
N ALA A 133 7.07 9.16 17.77
CA ALA A 133 6.15 8.19 18.32
C ALA A 133 5.61 7.22 17.24
N ILE A 134 5.29 7.72 16.06
CA ILE A 134 4.75 6.89 14.96
C ILE A 134 5.84 6.02 14.35
N PHE A 135 7.05 6.55 14.15
CA PHE A 135 8.19 5.77 13.65
C PHE A 135 8.61 4.70 14.66
N ALA A 136 8.58 5.02 15.97
CA ALA A 136 8.78 4.04 17.03
C ALA A 136 7.71 2.92 17.00
N ALA A 137 6.44 3.25 16.73
CA ALA A 137 5.38 2.25 16.58
C ALA A 137 5.63 1.31 15.38
N ALA A 138 6.10 1.85 14.25
CA ALA A 138 6.49 1.03 13.10
C ALA A 138 7.68 0.10 13.44
N LYS A 139 8.72 0.63 14.09
CA LYS A 139 9.87 -0.14 14.60
C LYS A 139 9.42 -1.24 15.57
N TYR A 140 8.54 -0.93 16.51
CA TYR A 140 8.01 -1.87 17.48
C TYR A 140 7.26 -3.02 16.80
N LEU A 141 6.31 -2.71 15.92
CA LEU A 141 5.54 -3.74 15.21
C LEU A 141 6.43 -4.64 14.37
N CYS A 142 7.43 -4.06 13.68
CA CYS A 142 8.40 -4.81 12.90
C CYS A 142 9.17 -5.82 13.75
N ALA A 143 9.67 -5.40 14.91
CA ALA A 143 10.41 -6.26 15.83
C ALA A 143 9.56 -7.42 16.39
N HIS A 144 8.23 -7.28 16.39
CA HIS A 144 7.30 -8.28 16.91
C HIS A 144 6.62 -9.13 15.82
N GLY A 145 7.14 -9.09 14.60
CA GLY A 145 6.76 -10.01 13.53
C GLY A 145 5.79 -9.44 12.49
N ALA A 146 5.46 -8.15 12.56
CA ALA A 146 4.76 -7.52 11.45
C ALA A 146 5.68 -7.48 10.20
N PRO A 147 5.12 -7.62 8.99
CA PRO A 147 3.72 -7.89 8.68
C PRO A 147 3.39 -9.38 8.53
N ALA A 148 4.32 -10.29 8.84
CA ALA A 148 4.13 -11.73 8.66
C ALA A 148 3.11 -12.31 9.66
N ASP A 149 3.22 -11.90 10.93
CA ASP A 149 2.28 -12.21 11.99
C ASP A 149 1.79 -10.91 12.64
N LEU A 150 0.92 -10.21 11.90
CA LEU A 150 0.43 -8.89 12.29
C LEU A 150 -0.40 -8.95 13.58
N LYS A 151 -1.16 -10.03 13.80
CA LYS A 151 -1.97 -10.21 15.02
C LYS A 151 -1.07 -10.30 16.25
N LYS A 152 -0.01 -11.12 16.18
CA LYS A 152 0.98 -11.21 17.25
C LYS A 152 1.67 -9.87 17.52
N ALA A 153 2.06 -9.15 16.47
CA ALA A 153 2.71 -7.85 16.64
C ALA A 153 1.80 -6.81 17.33
N ILE A 154 0.51 -6.76 16.96
CA ILE A 154 -0.47 -5.88 17.59
C ILE A 154 -0.75 -6.33 19.04
N PHE A 155 -0.82 -7.64 19.30
CA PHE A 155 -1.00 -8.16 20.65
C PHE A 155 0.21 -7.86 21.56
N ALA A 156 1.44 -7.87 21.02
CA ALA A 156 2.60 -7.43 21.77
C ALA A 156 2.51 -5.95 22.17
N TYR A 157 1.97 -5.12 21.26
CA TYR A 157 1.76 -3.68 21.49
C TYR A 157 0.79 -3.45 22.66
N ASN A 158 -0.31 -4.21 22.71
CA ASN A 158 -1.26 -4.23 23.81
C ASN A 158 -1.87 -5.64 23.92
N HIS A 159 -1.67 -6.29 25.08
CA HIS A 159 -1.97 -7.70 25.34
C HIS A 159 -3.48 -7.98 25.53
N SER A 160 -4.27 -7.56 24.56
CA SER A 160 -5.73 -7.67 24.55
C SER A 160 -6.20 -8.07 23.16
N ASP A 161 -6.88 -9.22 23.07
CA ASP A 161 -7.49 -9.66 21.81
C ASP A 161 -8.56 -8.66 21.31
N ALA A 162 -9.26 -8.00 22.23
CA ALA A 162 -10.22 -6.94 21.88
C ALA A 162 -9.51 -5.72 21.26
N TYR A 163 -8.32 -5.38 21.74
CA TYR A 163 -7.48 -4.34 21.13
C TYR A 163 -7.02 -4.76 19.73
N VAL A 164 -6.53 -5.99 19.57
CA VAL A 164 -6.13 -6.54 18.26
C VAL A 164 -7.29 -6.47 17.26
N ALA A 165 -8.48 -6.94 17.66
CA ALA A 165 -9.67 -6.89 16.83
C ALA A 165 -10.04 -5.45 16.46
N SER A 166 -9.97 -4.52 17.41
CA SER A 166 -10.27 -3.10 17.19
C SER A 166 -9.28 -2.47 16.21
N VAL A 167 -7.98 -2.68 16.38
CA VAL A 167 -6.94 -2.17 15.47
C VAL A 167 -7.16 -2.69 14.05
N LEU A 168 -7.39 -3.99 13.88
CA LEU A 168 -7.59 -4.57 12.56
C LEU A 168 -8.87 -4.05 11.89
N ALA A 169 -9.97 -3.92 12.63
CA ALA A 169 -11.21 -3.37 12.12
C ALA A 169 -11.07 -1.88 11.74
N THR A 170 -10.44 -1.07 12.58
CA THR A 170 -10.18 0.34 12.30
C THR A 170 -9.22 0.52 11.12
N ALA A 171 -8.18 -0.33 11.00
CA ALA A 171 -7.25 -0.31 9.88
C ALA A 171 -7.96 -0.65 8.56
N GLU A 172 -8.86 -1.63 8.57
CA GLU A 172 -9.69 -1.96 7.41
C GLU A 172 -10.62 -0.80 7.05
N ASN A 173 -11.26 -0.16 8.02
CA ASN A 173 -12.09 1.02 7.79
C ASN A 173 -11.30 2.18 7.17
N TYR A 174 -10.07 2.43 7.62
CA TYR A 174 -9.21 3.45 7.02
C TYR A 174 -8.76 3.08 5.61
N ARG A 175 -8.45 1.81 5.35
CA ARG A 175 -8.18 1.34 3.98
C ARG A 175 -9.38 1.53 3.06
N ALA A 176 -10.58 1.18 3.53
CA ALA A 176 -11.81 1.37 2.76
C ALA A 176 -12.11 2.85 2.48
N LYS A 177 -11.87 3.75 3.44
CA LYS A 177 -12.01 5.20 3.24
C LYS A 177 -10.96 5.79 2.31
N ALA A 178 -9.75 5.24 2.32
CA ALA A 178 -8.67 5.61 1.41
C ALA A 178 -8.77 4.94 0.03
N ALA A 179 -9.66 3.94 -0.11
CA ALA A 179 -9.82 3.23 -1.35
C ALA A 179 -10.31 4.17 -2.46
N PRO A 180 -9.80 4.03 -3.70
CA PRO A 180 -10.43 4.67 -4.84
C PRO A 180 -11.93 4.37 -4.83
N LYS A 181 -12.77 5.37 -5.06
CA LYS A 181 -14.22 5.13 -5.11
C LYS A 181 -14.52 4.21 -6.29
N LEU A 182 -15.33 3.18 -6.05
CA LEU A 182 -15.88 2.37 -7.13
C LEU A 182 -16.60 3.28 -8.12
N PRO A 183 -16.49 3.02 -9.44
CA PRO A 183 -17.29 3.74 -10.42
C PRO A 183 -18.79 3.55 -10.10
N PRO A 184 -19.64 4.53 -10.44
CA PRO A 184 -21.09 4.38 -10.27
C PRO A 184 -21.58 3.15 -11.02
N ALA A 185 -22.63 2.50 -10.49
CA ALA A 185 -23.24 1.38 -11.18
C ALA A 185 -23.80 1.85 -12.53
N SER A 186 -23.42 1.18 -13.61
CA SER A 186 -23.99 1.42 -14.94
C SER A 186 -25.42 0.86 -15.01
N ALA A 187 -26.34 1.61 -15.62
CA ALA A 187 -27.71 1.15 -15.90
C ALA A 187 -27.80 0.24 -17.15
N GLY A 188 -26.69 -0.02 -17.83
CA GLY A 188 -26.62 -0.87 -19.04
C GLY A 188 -25.24 -1.50 -19.27
N PRO A 189 -25.08 -2.27 -20.36
CA PRO A 189 -23.81 -2.91 -20.70
C PRO A 189 -22.67 -1.90 -20.78
N LEU A 190 -21.53 -2.25 -20.19
CA LEU A 190 -20.34 -1.40 -20.23
C LEU A 190 -19.79 -1.34 -21.65
N ALA A 191 -19.48 -0.13 -22.13
CA ALA A 191 -18.89 0.04 -23.46
C ALA A 191 -17.48 -0.59 -23.52
N PRO A 192 -17.06 -1.16 -24.66
CA PRO A 192 -15.68 -1.57 -24.87
C PRO A 192 -14.74 -0.38 -24.73
N GLU A 193 -13.61 -0.59 -24.04
CA GLU A 193 -12.59 0.44 -23.86
C GLU A 193 -11.30 0.07 -24.59
N ARG A 194 -10.60 1.08 -25.11
CA ARG A 194 -9.28 0.91 -25.72
C ARG A 194 -8.17 1.16 -24.70
N PRO A 195 -7.03 0.45 -24.79
CA PRO A 195 -5.82 0.79 -24.07
C PRO A 195 -5.44 2.26 -24.23
N SER A 196 -4.99 2.87 -23.15
CA SER A 196 -4.47 4.23 -23.17
C SER A 196 -3.46 4.45 -22.04
N GLY A 197 -2.76 5.58 -22.08
CA GLY A 197 -1.81 5.97 -21.05
C GLY A 197 -0.47 5.19 -21.08
N PRO A 198 0.45 5.51 -20.15
CA PRO A 198 1.83 5.01 -20.19
C PRO A 198 1.98 3.51 -19.89
N ASP A 199 0.99 2.88 -19.26
CA ASP A 199 0.95 1.45 -18.95
C ASP A 199 0.11 0.64 -19.97
N ASN A 200 -0.43 1.30 -20.99
CA ASN A 200 -1.17 0.72 -22.12
C ASN A 200 -2.25 -0.30 -21.70
N ILE A 201 -3.02 0.04 -20.67
CA ILE A 201 -4.20 -0.71 -20.24
C ILE A 201 -5.47 0.12 -20.41
N THR A 202 -6.61 -0.56 -20.49
CA THR A 202 -7.92 0.09 -20.51
C THR A 202 -8.15 0.86 -19.19
N PRO A 203 -8.88 2.00 -19.22
CA PRO A 203 -9.29 2.71 -18.00
C PRO A 203 -9.93 1.79 -16.95
N ARG A 204 -10.77 0.85 -17.36
CA ARG A 204 -11.40 -0.14 -16.49
C ARG A 204 -10.41 -1.08 -15.81
N MET A 205 -9.46 -1.64 -16.56
CA MET A 205 -8.42 -2.48 -15.98
C MET A 205 -7.54 -1.68 -15.02
N ARG A 206 -7.26 -0.41 -15.33
CA ARG A 206 -6.56 0.52 -14.43
C ARG A 206 -7.30 0.70 -13.12
N THR A 207 -8.60 0.97 -13.17
CA THR A 207 -9.45 1.09 -11.97
C THR A 207 -9.42 -0.20 -11.14
N VAL A 208 -9.61 -1.36 -11.75
CA VAL A 208 -9.56 -2.66 -11.05
C VAL A 208 -8.19 -2.87 -10.39
N ARG A 209 -7.10 -2.62 -11.12
CA ARG A 209 -5.74 -2.74 -10.60
C ARG A 209 -5.53 -1.83 -9.39
N ASP A 210 -5.91 -0.57 -9.50
CA ASP A 210 -5.66 0.43 -8.47
C ASP A 210 -6.52 0.17 -7.22
N LEU A 211 -7.77 -0.29 -7.40
CA LEU A 211 -8.61 -0.78 -6.31
C LEU A 211 -7.99 -1.97 -5.58
N ILE A 212 -7.48 -2.96 -6.31
CA ILE A 212 -6.84 -4.14 -5.71
C ILE A 212 -5.53 -3.76 -5.00
N LYS A 213 -4.73 -2.87 -5.61
CA LYS A 213 -3.52 -2.34 -4.98
C LYS A 213 -3.84 -1.71 -3.63
N THR A 214 -4.85 -0.86 -3.57
CA THR A 214 -5.21 -0.16 -2.34
C THR A 214 -5.84 -1.10 -1.30
N GLN A 215 -6.75 -1.97 -1.71
CA GLN A 215 -7.49 -2.84 -0.80
C GLN A 215 -6.60 -3.94 -0.21
N PHE A 216 -5.76 -4.55 -1.05
CA PHE A 216 -5.03 -5.76 -0.69
C PHE A 216 -3.54 -5.56 -0.50
N ASN A 217 -2.98 -4.39 -0.81
CA ASN A 217 -1.55 -4.07 -0.68
C ASN A 217 -0.65 -5.23 -1.14
N PRO A 218 -0.75 -5.66 -2.42
CA PRO A 218 0.00 -6.79 -2.93
C PRO A 218 1.51 -6.50 -2.85
N ARG A 219 2.29 -7.51 -2.42
CA ARG A 219 3.74 -7.38 -2.19
C ARG A 219 4.58 -7.65 -3.43
N TYR A 220 4.01 -8.32 -4.42
CA TYR A 220 4.69 -8.73 -5.64
C TYR A 220 4.21 -7.90 -6.84
N ALA A 221 4.94 -8.03 -7.95
CA ALA A 221 4.66 -7.29 -9.17
C ALA A 221 3.23 -7.54 -9.67
N ILE A 222 2.65 -6.56 -10.34
CA ILE A 222 1.40 -6.72 -11.08
C ILE A 222 1.71 -6.64 -12.56
N GLY A 223 1.57 -7.75 -13.27
CA GLY A 223 1.85 -7.84 -14.71
C GLY A 223 0.60 -7.58 -15.53
N CYS A 224 0.48 -6.40 -16.15
CA CYS A 224 -0.67 -6.06 -16.99
C CYS A 224 -0.36 -6.17 -18.49
N TYR A 225 -0.26 -5.05 -19.22
CA TYR A 225 -0.01 -5.07 -20.65
C TYR A 225 1.34 -5.72 -21.00
N ARG A 226 1.32 -6.62 -21.98
CA ARG A 226 2.50 -7.17 -22.65
C ARG A 226 2.09 -7.65 -24.06
N PRO A 227 2.81 -7.26 -25.12
CA PRO A 227 2.40 -7.50 -26.52
C PRO A 227 2.43 -8.99 -26.89
N ASP A 228 3.30 -9.76 -26.24
CA ASP A 228 3.47 -11.21 -26.36
C ASP A 228 2.67 -11.99 -25.30
N GLY A 229 1.91 -11.31 -24.43
CA GLY A 229 1.15 -11.97 -23.38
C GLY A 229 -0.09 -12.68 -23.91
N GLY A 230 -0.29 -13.94 -23.52
CA GLY A 230 -1.50 -14.69 -23.87
C GLY A 230 -1.16 -15.99 -24.58
N ILE A 231 -2.17 -16.57 -25.22
CA ILE A 231 -2.00 -17.76 -26.05
C ILE A 231 -1.70 -17.33 -27.50
N PRO A 232 -0.96 -18.11 -28.29
CA PRO A 232 -0.83 -17.85 -29.71
C PRO A 232 -2.21 -17.68 -30.36
N GLY A 233 -2.48 -16.51 -30.96
CA GLY A 233 -3.79 -16.17 -31.53
C GLY A 233 -4.75 -15.40 -30.62
N GLY A 234 -4.39 -15.07 -29.38
CA GLY A 234 -5.19 -14.16 -28.55
C GLY A 234 -4.86 -14.14 -27.06
N GLY A 235 -5.49 -13.21 -26.35
CA GLY A 235 -5.29 -13.01 -24.92
C GLY A 235 -5.67 -11.59 -24.54
N GLU A 236 -5.95 -11.37 -23.26
CA GLU A 236 -6.45 -10.07 -22.81
C GLU A 236 -5.30 -9.13 -22.37
N HIS A 237 -4.07 -9.65 -22.21
CA HIS A 237 -2.87 -8.84 -21.92
C HIS A 237 -2.47 -7.89 -23.07
N PRO A 238 -2.39 -8.31 -24.36
CA PRO A 238 -2.03 -7.43 -25.47
C PRO A 238 -3.15 -6.43 -25.78
N LEU A 239 -4.36 -6.70 -25.30
CA LEU A 239 -5.51 -5.80 -25.40
C LEU A 239 -5.61 -4.84 -24.21
N GLY A 240 -4.66 -4.88 -23.26
CA GLY A 240 -4.67 -4.03 -22.07
C GLY A 240 -5.85 -4.28 -21.13
N ARG A 241 -6.47 -5.47 -21.20
CA ARG A 241 -7.68 -5.86 -20.46
C ARG A 241 -7.42 -6.90 -19.38
N ALA A 242 -6.17 -7.28 -19.13
CA ALA A 242 -5.82 -8.21 -18.08
C ALA A 242 -4.64 -7.74 -17.22
N CYS A 243 -4.68 -8.15 -15.95
CA CYS A 243 -3.56 -8.05 -15.02
C CYS A 243 -3.41 -9.36 -14.24
N ASP A 244 -2.16 -9.76 -14.05
CA ASP A 244 -1.74 -10.83 -13.15
C ASP A 244 -1.29 -10.21 -11.82
N PHE A 245 -2.03 -10.47 -10.76
CA PHE A 245 -1.71 -10.02 -9.41
C PHE A 245 -0.86 -11.10 -8.74
N MET A 246 0.47 -10.97 -8.86
CA MET A 246 1.40 -11.96 -8.34
C MET A 246 1.34 -12.05 -6.81
N LEU A 247 1.49 -13.27 -6.30
CA LEU A 247 1.48 -13.60 -4.87
C LEU A 247 2.79 -14.28 -4.43
N SER A 248 3.71 -14.48 -5.37
CA SER A 248 5.07 -14.97 -5.18
C SER A 248 5.97 -14.45 -6.31
N THR A 249 7.26 -14.74 -6.24
CA THR A 249 8.13 -14.68 -7.43
C THR A 249 7.70 -15.78 -8.40
N GLY A 250 7.41 -15.41 -9.65
CA GLY A 250 6.84 -16.30 -10.66
C GLY A 250 7.46 -17.69 -10.71
N GLY A 251 6.61 -18.71 -10.85
CA GLY A 251 6.96 -20.11 -10.89
C GLY A 251 7.00 -20.79 -9.52
N ARG A 252 6.80 -20.05 -8.42
CA ARG A 252 6.81 -20.59 -7.06
C ARG A 252 5.43 -20.51 -6.42
N LEU A 253 5.09 -21.49 -5.59
CA LEU A 253 3.87 -21.40 -4.79
C LEU A 253 3.94 -20.23 -3.78
N PRO A 254 2.85 -19.48 -3.58
CA PRO A 254 2.78 -18.44 -2.57
C PRO A 254 2.85 -19.03 -1.15
N ALA A 255 3.40 -18.26 -0.22
CA ALA A 255 3.30 -18.58 1.20
C ALA A 255 1.82 -18.62 1.65
N PRO A 256 1.45 -19.34 2.71
CA PRO A 256 0.05 -19.47 3.14
C PRO A 256 -0.70 -18.14 3.30
N GLY A 257 -0.04 -17.11 3.85
CA GLY A 257 -0.63 -15.77 3.98
C GLY A 257 -0.92 -15.09 2.63
N GLU A 258 -0.09 -15.32 1.62
CA GLU A 258 -0.30 -14.79 0.27
C GLU A 258 -1.31 -15.64 -0.51
N GLN A 259 -1.42 -16.95 -0.26
CA GLN A 259 -2.53 -17.75 -0.76
C GLN A 259 -3.88 -17.23 -0.26
N ALA A 260 -3.98 -16.91 1.03
CA ALA A 260 -5.17 -16.30 1.61
C ALA A 260 -5.47 -14.92 1.01
N ARG A 261 -4.44 -14.11 0.72
CA ARG A 261 -4.60 -12.85 -0.01
C ARG A 261 -5.16 -13.09 -1.42
N GLY A 262 -4.66 -14.09 -2.13
CA GLY A 262 -5.17 -14.48 -3.45
C GLY A 262 -6.65 -14.90 -3.41
N ASP A 263 -7.03 -15.71 -2.42
CA ASP A 263 -8.44 -16.08 -2.21
C ASP A 263 -9.32 -14.84 -1.94
N ALA A 264 -8.83 -13.88 -1.16
CA ALA A 264 -9.54 -12.64 -0.87
C ALA A 264 -9.67 -11.72 -2.11
N ILE A 265 -8.61 -11.59 -2.92
CA ILE A 265 -8.63 -10.83 -4.18
C ILE A 265 -9.65 -11.45 -5.15
N ALA A 266 -9.63 -12.78 -5.32
CA ALA A 266 -10.54 -13.48 -6.21
C ALA A 266 -12.00 -13.32 -5.77
N ALA A 267 -12.30 -13.49 -4.48
CA ALA A 267 -13.64 -13.30 -3.93
C ALA A 267 -14.15 -11.86 -4.07
N TRP A 268 -13.28 -10.87 -3.81
CA TRP A 268 -13.61 -9.46 -4.00
C TRP A 268 -13.91 -9.14 -5.46
N ALA A 269 -13.09 -9.65 -6.39
CA ALA A 269 -13.28 -9.48 -7.82
C ALA A 269 -14.63 -10.08 -8.27
N GLN A 270 -15.00 -11.26 -7.77
CA GLN A 270 -16.33 -11.86 -8.03
C GLN A 270 -17.46 -10.96 -7.53
N ALA A 271 -17.36 -10.46 -6.30
CA ALA A 271 -18.39 -9.61 -5.69
C ALA A 271 -18.59 -8.26 -6.41
N HIS A 272 -17.54 -7.74 -7.06
CA HIS A 272 -17.58 -6.44 -7.76
C HIS A 272 -17.65 -6.57 -9.28
N ALA A 273 -17.78 -7.80 -9.81
CA ALA A 273 -17.58 -8.08 -11.23
C ALA A 273 -18.51 -7.27 -12.14
N ALA A 274 -19.80 -7.17 -11.78
CA ALA A 274 -20.77 -6.41 -12.57
C ALA A 274 -20.43 -4.91 -12.64
N ARG A 275 -20.01 -4.31 -11.51
CA ARG A 275 -19.69 -2.88 -11.44
C ARG A 275 -18.38 -2.54 -12.13
N LEU A 276 -17.43 -3.47 -12.13
CA LEU A 276 -16.09 -3.28 -12.68
C LEU A 276 -15.91 -3.87 -14.08
N GLY A 277 -16.96 -4.46 -14.67
CA GLY A 277 -16.90 -5.11 -15.97
C GLY A 277 -15.88 -6.26 -16.02
N ILE A 278 -15.74 -7.01 -14.94
CA ILE A 278 -14.86 -8.18 -14.89
C ILE A 278 -15.52 -9.30 -15.68
N ARG A 279 -14.79 -9.84 -16.65
CA ARG A 279 -15.26 -10.90 -17.55
C ARG A 279 -14.95 -12.29 -17.00
N TYR A 280 -13.73 -12.48 -16.51
CA TYR A 280 -13.32 -13.74 -15.90
C TYR A 280 -12.15 -13.56 -14.93
N ILE A 281 -12.03 -14.52 -14.02
CA ILE A 281 -10.97 -14.63 -13.02
C ILE A 281 -10.38 -16.03 -13.13
N ILE A 282 -9.05 -16.14 -13.09
CA ILE A 282 -8.35 -17.43 -12.99
C ILE A 282 -7.53 -17.43 -11.71
N TRP A 283 -7.70 -18.47 -10.89
CA TRP A 283 -6.96 -18.62 -9.64
C TRP A 283 -6.93 -20.07 -9.18
N LYS A 284 -5.76 -20.64 -8.86
CA LYS A 284 -5.59 -22.04 -8.43
C LYS A 284 -6.14 -23.05 -9.46
N GLN A 285 -5.74 -22.90 -10.73
CA GLN A 285 -6.11 -23.78 -11.84
C GLN A 285 -7.62 -23.95 -12.07
N ARG A 286 -8.37 -22.91 -11.76
CA ARG A 286 -9.81 -22.84 -12.03
C ARG A 286 -10.15 -21.46 -12.56
N ILE A 287 -11.20 -21.42 -13.37
CA ILE A 287 -11.72 -20.20 -13.99
C ILE A 287 -13.15 -19.94 -13.51
N TRP A 288 -13.44 -18.69 -13.21
CA TRP A 288 -14.79 -18.17 -12.98
C TRP A 288 -15.11 -17.12 -14.03
N GLN A 289 -16.33 -17.12 -14.58
CA GLN A 289 -16.69 -16.27 -15.72
C GLN A 289 -18.07 -15.64 -15.51
N THR A 290 -18.22 -14.35 -15.81
CA THR A 290 -19.51 -13.65 -15.70
C THR A 290 -20.50 -14.05 -16.80
N ARG A 291 -20.01 -14.52 -17.95
CA ARG A 291 -20.84 -14.97 -19.07
C ARG A 291 -21.48 -16.34 -18.84
N LEU A 292 -21.09 -17.04 -17.77
CA LEU A 292 -21.66 -18.32 -17.35
C LEU A 292 -22.20 -18.20 -15.91
N PRO A 293 -23.20 -17.32 -15.67
CA PRO A 293 -23.70 -17.08 -14.32
C PRO A 293 -24.27 -18.37 -13.72
N GLY A 294 -24.06 -18.56 -12.41
CA GLY A 294 -24.52 -19.75 -11.67
C GLY A 294 -23.65 -21.00 -11.84
N GLN A 295 -22.71 -21.04 -12.79
CA GLN A 295 -21.84 -22.21 -12.99
C GLN A 295 -20.66 -22.30 -12.01
N GLY A 296 -20.38 -21.23 -11.24
CA GLY A 296 -19.32 -21.19 -10.26
C GLY A 296 -17.92 -21.33 -10.88
N TRP A 297 -16.97 -21.83 -10.10
CA TRP A 297 -15.62 -22.13 -10.55
C TRP A 297 -15.58 -23.42 -11.38
N LYS A 298 -14.86 -23.39 -12.50
CA LYS A 298 -14.60 -24.56 -13.36
C LYS A 298 -13.13 -24.93 -13.33
N PRO A 299 -12.79 -26.22 -13.21
CA PRO A 299 -11.40 -26.65 -13.29
C PRO A 299 -10.85 -26.38 -14.70
N MET A 300 -9.55 -26.07 -14.77
CA MET A 300 -8.80 -25.94 -16.02
C MET A 300 -7.93 -27.18 -16.22
N THR A 301 -7.61 -27.47 -17.48
CA THR A 301 -6.59 -28.47 -17.80
C THR A 301 -5.23 -28.06 -17.23
N ASP A 302 -4.41 -29.04 -16.87
CA ASP A 302 -3.02 -28.80 -16.50
C ASP A 302 -2.22 -28.29 -17.71
N ARG A 303 -1.48 -27.21 -17.50
CA ARG A 303 -0.62 -26.53 -18.47
C ARG A 303 0.87 -26.63 -18.11
N GLY A 304 1.21 -27.49 -17.15
CA GLY A 304 2.59 -27.92 -16.90
C GLY A 304 3.40 -27.07 -15.91
N GLY A 305 2.78 -26.17 -15.14
CA GLY A 305 3.52 -25.38 -14.15
C GLY A 305 2.67 -24.44 -13.30
N HIS A 306 3.24 -23.97 -12.18
CA HIS A 306 2.52 -23.09 -11.24
C HIS A 306 2.02 -21.80 -11.90
N THR A 307 2.87 -21.13 -12.69
CA THR A 307 2.46 -19.91 -13.42
C THR A 307 1.42 -20.21 -14.48
N ALA A 308 1.65 -21.22 -15.32
CA ALA A 308 0.70 -21.59 -16.39
C ALA A 308 -0.69 -21.98 -15.83
N ASN A 309 -0.70 -22.60 -14.64
CA ASN A 309 -1.91 -22.98 -13.90
C ASN A 309 -2.41 -21.92 -12.90
N HIS A 310 -1.80 -20.74 -12.86
CA HIS A 310 -2.23 -19.63 -12.02
C HIS A 310 -2.31 -19.98 -10.52
N PHE A 311 -1.33 -20.74 -10.03
CA PHE A 311 -1.18 -21.02 -8.59
C PHE A 311 -0.39 -19.94 -7.87
N ASP A 312 0.37 -19.11 -8.60
CA ASP A 312 1.26 -18.08 -8.08
C ASP A 312 0.72 -16.64 -8.27
N HIS A 313 -0.42 -16.48 -8.97
CA HIS A 313 -1.08 -15.20 -9.18
C HIS A 313 -2.59 -15.34 -9.43
N VAL A 314 -3.35 -14.30 -9.07
CA VAL A 314 -4.74 -14.16 -9.51
C VAL A 314 -4.72 -13.41 -10.85
N HIS A 315 -5.29 -14.00 -11.89
CA HIS A 315 -5.50 -13.31 -13.17
C HIS A 315 -6.91 -12.78 -13.26
N ILE A 316 -7.06 -11.52 -13.63
CA ILE A 316 -8.36 -10.86 -13.83
C ILE A 316 -8.38 -10.24 -15.21
N SER A 317 -9.48 -10.48 -15.93
CA SER A 317 -9.77 -9.82 -17.19
C SER A 317 -11.06 -9.01 -17.12
N VAL A 318 -11.07 -7.86 -17.79
CA VAL A 318 -12.24 -6.98 -17.98
C VAL A 318 -12.70 -6.98 -19.44
N ASP A 319 -13.94 -6.56 -19.69
CA ASP A 319 -14.48 -6.36 -21.06
C ASP A 319 -13.91 -5.13 -21.78
#